data_AF-A0A536HGV3-F1
#
_entry.id   AF-A0A536HGV3-F1
#
_cell.length_a   1.000
_cell.length_b   1.000
_cell.length_c   1.000
_cell.angle_alpha   90.00
_cell.angle_beta   90.00
_cell.angle_gamma   90.00
#
_symmetry.space_group_name_H-M   'P 1'
#
loop_
_entity.id
_entity.type
_entity.pdbx_description
1 polymer ?
#
loop_
_entity_poly.entity_id
_entity_poly.type
_entity_poly.pdbx_seq_one_letter_code
_entity_poly.pdbx_strand_id
1 'polypeptide(L)'
;MNPALLTLPAAFGLAGASGLNATLPLLIVSLLARLGLVHLASPYDALASDIAFYGLIVLAVVEFAIDKIPALDSVGHAVMLPVAAASGAILFASQT
;
A
#
# COMPACT_ATOMS: atom_id res chain seq x y z
N MET A 1 -16.44 -2.06 -17.08
CA MET A 1 -15.21 -2.09 -16.26
C MET A 1 -14.47 -3.36 -16.62
N ASN A 2 -13.14 -3.30 -16.86
CA ASN A 2 -12.35 -4.48 -17.21
C ASN A 2 -12.23 -5.38 -15.94
N PRO A 3 -12.63 -6.67 -15.96
CA PRO A 3 -12.56 -7.54 -14.79
C PRO A 3 -11.15 -7.68 -14.20
N ALA A 4 -10.10 -7.46 -15.01
CA ALA A 4 -8.72 -7.44 -14.53
C ALA A 4 -8.42 -6.29 -13.54
N LEU A 5 -9.20 -5.20 -13.56
CA LEU A 5 -9.02 -4.07 -12.65
C LEU A 5 -9.58 -4.36 -11.25
N LEU A 6 -10.55 -5.27 -11.14
CA LEU A 6 -11.16 -5.67 -9.87
C LEU A 6 -10.23 -6.52 -9.01
N THR A 7 -9.28 -7.22 -9.63
CA THR A 7 -8.32 -8.09 -8.92
C THR A 7 -7.04 -7.38 -8.50
N LEU A 8 -6.82 -6.13 -8.93
CA LEU A 8 -5.62 -5.36 -8.59
C LEU A 8 -5.45 -5.15 -7.07
N PRO A 9 -6.49 -4.75 -6.30
CA PRO A 9 -6.38 -4.62 -4.86
C PRO A 9 -5.97 -5.92 -4.17
N ALA A 10 -6.56 -7.05 -4.58
CA ALA A 10 -6.21 -8.36 -4.04
C ALA A 10 -4.76 -8.78 -4.40
N ALA A 11 -4.33 -8.52 -5.64
CA ALA A 11 -2.98 -8.81 -6.09
C ALA A 11 -1.93 -7.96 -5.35
N PHE A 12 -2.20 -6.67 -5.13
CA PHE A 12 -1.34 -5.79 -4.34
C PHE A 12 -1.40 -6.12 -2.84
N GLY A 13 -2.54 -6.60 -2.33
CA GLY A 13 -2.66 -7.10 -0.96
C GLY A 13 -1.79 -8.33 -0.71
N LEU A 14 -1.75 -9.27 -1.68
CA LEU A 14 -0.84 -10.41 -1.65
C LEU A 14 0.63 -10.00 -1.80
N ALA A 15 0.93 -9.00 -2.64
CA ALA A 15 2.28 -8.47 -2.79
C ALA A 15 2.79 -7.78 -1.51
N GLY A 16 1.93 -7.03 -0.81
CA GLY A 16 2.24 -6.48 0.51
C GLY A 16 2.43 -7.56 1.58
N ALA A 17 1.61 -8.63 1.53
CA ALA A 17 1.73 -9.77 2.45
C ALA A 17 2.97 -10.66 2.16
N SER A 18 3.54 -10.61 0.96
CA SER A 18 4.74 -11.37 0.58
C SER A 18 6.08 -10.71 0.99
N GLY A 19 6.04 -9.60 1.73
CA GLY A 19 7.24 -8.92 2.24
C GLY A 19 7.85 -7.88 1.30
N LEU A 20 7.16 -7.51 0.21
CA LEU A 20 7.48 -6.28 -0.53
C LEU A 20 7.01 -5.10 0.32
N ASN A 21 7.88 -4.11 0.49
CA ASN A 21 7.70 -2.99 1.42
C ASN A 21 6.27 -2.41 1.40
N ALA A 22 5.57 -2.47 2.53
CA ALA A 22 4.10 -2.33 2.67
C ALA A 22 3.51 -1.06 2.05
N THR A 23 4.30 0.00 2.09
CA THR A 23 3.87 1.34 1.71
C THR A 23 3.80 1.50 0.19
N LEU A 24 4.64 0.79 -0.57
CA LEU A 24 4.62 0.82 -2.03
C LEU A 24 3.31 0.28 -2.62
N PRO A 25 2.81 -0.92 -2.25
CA PRO A 25 1.50 -1.41 -2.67
C PRO A 25 0.34 -0.47 -2.32
N LEU A 26 0.32 0.09 -1.09
CA LEU A 26 -0.72 1.04 -0.68
C LEU A 26 -0.65 2.34 -1.49
N LEU A 27 0.55 2.86 -1.75
CA LEU A 27 0.76 4.05 -2.56
C LEU A 27 0.29 3.83 -4.00
N ILE A 28 0.58 2.67 -4.59
CA ILE A 28 0.13 2.32 -5.94
C ILE A 28 -1.40 2.23 -5.99
N VAL A 29 -2.03 1.55 -5.03
CA VAL A 29 -3.49 1.45 -4.99
C VAL A 29 -4.15 2.81 -4.73
N SER A 30 -3.59 3.63 -3.83
CA SER A 30 -4.02 5.01 -3.61
C SER A 30 -3.92 5.85 -4.89
N LEU A 31 -2.84 5.73 -5.65
CA LEU A 31 -2.67 6.40 -6.94
C LEU A 31 -3.72 5.92 -7.96
N LEU A 32 -3.90 4.61 -8.10
CA LEU A 32 -4.89 4.03 -9.01
C LEU A 32 -6.32 4.47 -8.66
N ALA A 33 -6.63 4.56 -7.36
CA ALA A 33 -7.90 5.08 -6.87
C ALA A 33 -8.11 6.54 -7.24
N ARG A 34 -7.07 7.38 -7.09
CA ARG A 34 -7.08 8.80 -7.48
C ARG A 34 -7.28 9.02 -8.97
N LEU A 35 -6.68 8.15 -9.78
CA LEU A 35 -6.84 8.19 -11.23
C LEU A 35 -8.20 7.64 -11.69
N GLY A 36 -9.05 7.18 -10.77
CA GLY A 36 -10.37 6.60 -11.08
C GLY A 36 -10.29 5.24 -11.77
N LEU A 37 -9.12 4.58 -11.71
CA LEU A 37 -8.87 3.29 -12.36
C LEU A 37 -9.36 2.12 -11.49
N VAL A 38 -9.41 2.32 -10.18
CA VAL A 38 -9.89 1.34 -9.19
C VAL A 38 -10.86 2.04 -8.24
N HIS A 39 -11.95 1.36 -7.90
CA HIS A 39 -12.87 1.80 -6.85
C HIS A 39 -12.63 1.00 -5.57
N LEU A 40 -12.57 1.71 -4.44
CA LEU A 40 -12.36 1.11 -3.13
C LEU A 40 -13.69 1.15 -2.36
N ALA A 41 -13.99 0.06 -1.66
CA ALA A 41 -15.11 0.00 -0.72
C ALA A 41 -14.87 0.96 0.46
N SER A 42 -15.92 1.60 0.97
CA SER A 42 -15.85 2.35 2.24
C SER A 42 -15.55 1.38 3.41
N PRO A 43 -14.67 1.73 4.38
CA PRO A 43 -14.02 3.03 4.61
C PRO A 43 -12.64 3.19 3.93
N TYR A 44 -12.26 2.27 3.04
CA TYR A 44 -10.96 2.26 2.37
C TYR A 44 -10.86 3.26 1.22
N ASP A 45 -11.98 3.85 0.78
CA ASP A 45 -12.01 5.01 -0.11
C ASP A 45 -11.21 6.20 0.43
N ALA A 46 -10.98 6.26 1.75
CA ALA A 46 -10.06 7.21 2.39
C ALA A 46 -8.63 7.16 1.81
N LEU A 47 -8.19 6.04 1.23
CA LEU A 47 -6.90 5.95 0.53
C LEU A 47 -6.83 6.85 -0.70
N ALA A 48 -7.96 7.27 -1.29
CA ALA A 48 -7.96 8.22 -2.40
C ALA A 48 -7.77 9.69 -1.94
N SER A 49 -7.86 9.98 -0.63
CA SER A 49 -7.70 11.33 -0.09
C SER A 49 -6.29 11.90 -0.30
N ASP A 50 -6.16 13.23 -0.40
CA ASP A 50 -4.86 13.89 -0.54
C ASP A 50 -3.95 13.56 0.65
N ILE A 51 -4.50 13.55 1.86
CA ILE A 51 -3.75 13.27 3.09
C ILE A 51 -3.17 11.85 3.08
N ALA A 52 -3.97 10.84 2.73
CA ALA A 52 -3.50 9.47 2.65
C ALA A 52 -2.42 9.31 1.57
N PHE A 53 -2.65 9.88 0.38
CA PHE A 53 -1.71 9.78 -0.73
C PHE A 53 -0.35 10.43 -0.42
N TYR A 54 -0.33 11.68 0.05
CA TYR A 54 0.92 12.36 0.39
C TYR A 54 1.59 11.73 1.62
N GLY A 55 0.83 11.24 2.60
CA GLY A 55 1.35 10.49 3.73
C GLY A 55 2.08 9.21 3.28
N LEU A 56 1.47 8.45 2.36
CA LEU A 56 2.06 7.25 1.77
C LEU A 56 3.29 7.58 0.91
N ILE A 57 3.31 8.70 0.19
CA ILE A 57 4.52 9.16 -0.53
C ILE A 57 5.66 9.40 0.45
N VAL A 58 5.43 10.17 1.51
CA VAL A 58 6.46 10.49 2.50
C VAL A 58 6.99 9.22 3.13
N LEU A 59 6.10 8.31 3.53
CA LEU A 59 6.47 7.05 4.14
C LEU A 59 7.28 6.17 3.17
N ALA A 60 6.90 6.10 1.89
CA ALA A 60 7.63 5.36 0.86
C ALA A 60 9.03 5.94 0.61
N VAL A 61 9.18 7.27 0.65
CA VAL A 61 10.49 7.93 0.52
C VAL A 61 11.38 7.62 1.74
N VAL A 62 10.80 7.64 2.94
CA VAL A 62 11.51 7.31 4.18
C VAL A 62 11.97 5.85 4.17
N GLU A 63 11.08 4.91 3.83
CA GLU A 63 11.42 3.50 3.63
C GLU A 63 12.57 3.33 2.63
N PHE A 64 12.44 3.94 1.46
CA PHE A 64 13.47 3.85 0.43
C PHE A 64 14.83 4.40 0.90
N ALA A 65 14.82 5.42 1.75
CA ALA A 65 16.03 5.96 2.37
C ALA A 65 16.60 5.02 3.45
N ILE A 66 15.74 4.38 4.25
CA ILE A 66 16.12 3.42 5.30
C ILE A 66 16.77 2.17 4.68
N ASP A 67 16.23 1.66 3.56
CA ASP A 67 16.78 0.50 2.83
C ASP A 67 18.24 0.70 2.36
N LYS A 68 18.70 1.96 2.27
CA LYS A 68 20.08 2.28 1.90
C LYS A 68 21.08 2.13 3.04
N ILE A 69 20.62 2.03 4.29
CA ILE A 69 21.48 1.98 5.47
C ILE A 69 21.28 0.63 6.17
N PRO A 70 22.20 -0.34 6.03
CA PRO A 70 22.01 -1.73 6.49
C PRO A 70 21.64 -1.88 7.98
N ALA A 71 22.13 -0.97 8.84
CA ALA A 71 21.81 -0.98 10.26
C ALA A 71 20.37 -0.49 10.57
N LEU A 72 19.84 0.42 9.75
CA LEU A 72 18.47 0.91 9.87
C LEU A 72 17.48 -0.01 9.17
N ASP A 73 17.89 -0.65 8.08
CA ASP A 73 17.10 -1.62 7.30
C ASP A 73 16.51 -2.74 8.17
N SER A 74 17.34 -3.42 8.97
CA SER A 74 16.87 -4.53 9.83
C SER A 74 15.83 -4.08 10.87
N VAL A 75 15.98 -2.87 11.41
CA VAL A 75 15.05 -2.31 12.42
C VAL A 75 13.77 -1.82 11.74
N GLY A 76 13.90 -1.10 10.63
CA GLY A 76 12.78 -0.63 9.82
C GLY A 76 11.91 -1.78 9.35
N HIS A 77 12.53 -2.83 8.83
CA HIS A 77 11.83 -4.03 8.37
C HIS A 77 11.06 -4.73 9.49
N ALA A 78 11.64 -4.83 10.69
CA ALA A 78 10.97 -5.42 11.85
C ALA A 78 9.77 -4.58 12.33
N VAL A 79 9.88 -3.25 12.30
CA VAL A 79 8.81 -2.32 12.70
C VAL A 79 7.68 -2.29 11.67
N MET A 80 8.01 -2.40 10.38
CA MET A 80 7.03 -2.31 9.28
C MET A 80 6.39 -3.66 8.93
N LEU A 81 6.91 -4.77 9.42
CA LEU A 81 6.32 -6.11 9.31
C LEU A 81 4.82 -6.17 9.69
N PRO A 82 4.38 -5.65 10.86
CA PRO A 82 2.94 -5.61 11.18
C PRO A 82 2.17 -4.63 10.28
N VAL A 83 2.81 -3.55 9.81
CA VAL A 83 2.19 -2.60 8.87
C VAL A 83 1.96 -3.26 7.52
N ALA A 84 2.85 -4.14 7.08
CA ALA A 84 2.72 -4.95 5.86
C ALA A 84 1.56 -5.93 5.94
N ALA A 85 1.39 -6.60 7.09
CA ALA A 85 0.24 -7.46 7.32
C ALA A 85 -1.07 -6.65 7.30
N ALA A 86 -1.09 -5.49 7.96
CA ALA A 86 -2.24 -4.60 7.97
C ALA A 86 -2.57 -4.05 6.57
N SER A 87 -1.57 -3.64 5.78
CA SER A 87 -1.75 -3.15 4.42
C SER A 87 -2.32 -4.23 3.50
N GLY A 88 -1.82 -5.46 3.61
CA GLY A 88 -2.34 -6.60 2.88
C GLY A 88 -3.82 -6.86 3.19
N ALA A 89 -4.18 -6.83 4.48
CA ALA A 89 -5.57 -6.99 4.92
C ALA A 89 -6.47 -5.85 4.44
N ILE A 90 -6.01 -4.60 4.52
CA ILE A 90 -6.72 -3.41 4.04
C ILE A 90 -6.99 -3.51 2.54
N LEU A 91 -5.98 -3.83 1.74
CA LEU A 91 -6.10 -3.93 0.29
C LEU A 91 -7.04 -5.07 -0.12
N PHE A 92 -6.94 -6.23 0.53
CA PHE A 92 -7.86 -7.33 0.32
C PHE A 92 -9.32 -6.97 0.69
N ALA A 93 -9.51 -6.27 1.81
CA ALA A 93 -10.84 -5.84 2.27
C ALA A 93 -11.42 -4.67 1.47
N SER A 94 -10.59 -3.93 0.71
CA SER A 94 -11.02 -2.78 -0.10
C SER A 94 -11.67 -3.14 -1.43
N GLN A 95 -11.62 -4.41 -1.84
CA GLN A 95 -12.25 -4.88 -3.08
C GLN A 95 -13.78 -4.77 -3.00
N THR A 96 -14.40 -4.35 -4.11
CA THR A 96 -15.86 -4.28 -4.32
C THR A 96 -16.29 -5.39 -5.27
#